data_AF-A0A1G9R436-F1
#
_entry.id   AF-A0A1G9R436-F1
#
_cell.length_a   1.000
_cell.length_b   1.000
_cell.length_c   1.000
_cell.angle_alpha   90.00
_cell.angle_beta   90.00
_cell.angle_gamma   90.00
#
_symmetry.space_group_name_H-M   'P 1'
#
loop_
_entity.id
_entity.type
_entity.pdbx_description
1 polymer ?
#
loop_
_entity_poly.entity_id
_entity_poly.type
_entity_poly.pdbx_seq_one_letter_code
_entity_poly.pdbx_strand_id
1 'polypeptide(L)'
;MKEKLFIIFNDWKSKLEKDEWYFRNSYEDLINRLTSQEAFDNIPDVISVLLTIKNSFLIGETIDFLHELYNIADTTEIHPYLQENLMIINKHIEKYADTYGKDAFGEFKSSIRL
;
A
#
# COMPACT_ATOMS: atom_id res chain seq x y z
N MET A 1 -0.69 7.63 8.98
CA MET A 1 -1.22 6.40 8.35
C MET A 1 -0.70 5.09 8.95
N LYS A 2 0.61 4.99 9.24
CA LYS A 2 1.30 3.74 9.61
C LYS A 2 0.64 2.90 10.72
N GLU A 3 0.34 3.50 11.86
CA GLU A 3 -0.26 2.78 13.01
C GLU A 3 -1.63 2.19 12.67
N LYS A 4 -2.42 2.91 11.86
CA LYS A 4 -3.75 2.47 11.45
C LYS A 4 -3.68 1.23 10.56
N LEU A 5 -2.71 1.18 9.63
CA LEU A 5 -2.48 -0.02 8.81
C LEU A 5 -2.08 -1.23 9.67
N PHE A 6 -1.23 -1.06 10.69
CA PHE A 6 -0.93 -2.17 11.59
C PHE A 6 -2.13 -2.66 12.39
N ILE A 7 -3.05 -1.77 12.78
CA ILE A 7 -4.33 -2.16 13.41
C ILE A 7 -5.19 -2.97 12.44
N ILE A 8 -5.23 -2.56 11.16
CA ILE A 8 -5.97 -3.29 10.12
C ILE A 8 -5.36 -4.68 9.92
N PHE A 9 -4.03 -4.77 9.87
CA PHE A 9 -3.31 -6.03 9.66
C PHE A 9 -3.34 -6.93 10.89
N ASN A 10 -3.59 -6.39 12.08
CA ASN A 10 -3.71 -7.24 13.26
C ASN A 10 -4.96 -8.13 13.16
N ASP A 11 -4.75 -9.44 13.32
CA ASP A 11 -5.79 -10.47 13.22
C ASP A 11 -6.59 -10.44 11.90
N TRP A 12 -5.95 -10.02 10.80
CA TRP A 12 -6.62 -9.80 9.52
C TRP A 12 -7.32 -11.04 8.96
N LYS A 13 -6.77 -12.24 9.18
CA LYS A 13 -7.35 -13.51 8.69
C LYS A 13 -8.73 -13.76 9.28
N SER A 14 -8.86 -13.68 10.60
CA SER A 14 -10.14 -13.90 11.27
C SER A 14 -11.15 -12.79 11.02
N LYS A 15 -10.70 -11.58 10.69
CA LYS A 15 -11.58 -10.49 10.23
C LYS A 15 -12.07 -10.75 8.82
N LEU A 16 -11.19 -11.18 7.91
CA LEU A 16 -11.53 -11.51 6.53
C LEU A 16 -12.48 -12.72 6.42
N GLU A 17 -12.34 -13.71 7.31
CA GLU A 17 -13.29 -14.83 7.42
C GLU A 17 -14.70 -14.40 7.82
N LYS A 18 -14.84 -13.28 8.52
CA LYS A 18 -16.14 -12.74 8.98
C LYS A 18 -16.71 -11.71 8.01
N ASP A 19 -15.84 -10.97 7.34
CA ASP A 19 -16.17 -9.93 6.38
C ASP A 19 -15.17 -10.00 5.22
N GLU A 20 -15.60 -10.57 4.09
CA GLU A 20 -14.78 -10.68 2.88
C GLU A 20 -14.37 -9.30 2.32
N TRP A 21 -15.10 -8.24 2.69
CA TRP A 21 -14.84 -6.85 2.29
C TRP A 21 -14.02 -6.08 3.32
N TYR A 22 -13.48 -6.76 4.34
CA TYR A 22 -12.82 -6.13 5.48
C TYR A 22 -11.73 -5.12 5.08
N PHE A 23 -10.82 -5.49 4.19
CA PHE A 23 -9.73 -4.60 3.76
C PHE A 23 -10.26 -3.40 3.00
N ARG A 24 -11.15 -3.62 2.03
CA ARG A 24 -11.80 -2.55 1.27
C ARG A 24 -12.48 -1.54 2.20
N ASN A 25 -13.35 -2.02 3.08
CA ASN A 25 -14.08 -1.17 4.03
C ASN A 25 -13.11 -0.40 4.94
N SER A 26 -12.09 -1.09 5.46
CA SER A 26 -11.09 -0.47 6.34
C SER A 26 -10.27 0.60 5.62
N TYR A 27 -9.90 0.38 4.36
CA TYR A 27 -9.15 1.34 3.55
C TYR A 27 -10.00 2.52 3.14
N GLU A 28 -11.25 2.30 2.69
CA GLU A 28 -12.20 3.36 2.41
C GLU A 28 -12.38 4.28 3.64
N ASP A 29 -12.52 3.72 4.84
CA ASP A 29 -12.60 4.49 6.08
C ASP A 29 -11.34 5.31 6.41
N LEU A 30 -10.17 4.84 5.96
CA LEU A 30 -8.91 5.57 6.14
C LEU A 30 -8.76 6.75 5.19
N ILE A 31 -9.30 6.64 3.98
CA ILE A 31 -8.98 7.55 2.88
C ILE A 31 -10.14 8.45 2.44
N ASN A 32 -11.38 8.14 2.81
CA ASN A 32 -12.60 8.84 2.33
C ASN A 32 -12.68 10.35 2.64
N ARG A 33 -11.77 10.88 3.47
CA ARG A 33 -11.70 12.29 3.88
C ARG A 33 -10.35 12.92 3.61
N LEU A 34 -9.41 12.20 3.00
CA LEU A 34 -8.11 12.77 2.67
C LEU A 34 -8.27 13.74 1.51
N THR A 35 -7.67 14.92 1.66
CA THR A 35 -7.37 15.78 0.53
C THR A 35 -6.24 15.17 -0.30
N SER A 36 -6.08 15.63 -1.54
CA SER A 36 -4.99 15.18 -2.41
C SER A 36 -3.60 15.41 -1.79
N GLN A 37 -3.41 16.52 -1.09
CA GLN A 37 -2.15 16.79 -0.37
C GLN A 37 -1.94 15.81 0.79
N GLU A 38 -2.97 15.56 1.61
CA GLU A 38 -2.86 14.61 2.71
C GLU A 38 -2.61 13.18 2.20
N ALA A 39 -3.21 12.78 1.08
CA ALA A 39 -2.92 11.50 0.45
C ALA A 39 -1.46 11.40 0.02
N PHE A 40 -0.93 12.43 -0.63
CA PHE A 40 0.48 12.51 -1.02
C PHE A 40 1.41 12.45 0.20
N ASP A 41 1.10 13.20 1.26
CA ASP A 41 1.92 13.27 2.48
C ASP A 41 1.92 11.95 3.28
N ASN A 42 0.93 11.07 3.07
CA ASN A 42 0.88 9.76 3.73
C ASN A 42 1.61 8.64 2.95
N ILE A 43 2.12 8.89 1.74
CA ILE A 43 2.88 7.91 0.95
C ILE A 43 4.08 7.32 1.72
N PRO A 44 4.93 8.12 2.42
CA PRO A 44 6.08 7.59 3.17
C PRO A 44 5.68 6.60 4.28
N ASP A 45 4.55 6.83 4.93
CA ASP A 45 4.04 5.95 5.98
C ASP A 45 3.68 4.57 5.42
N VAL A 46 3.00 4.53 4.26
CA VAL A 46 2.61 3.27 3.62
C VAL A 46 3.82 2.52 3.11
N ILE A 47 4.79 3.21 2.51
CA ILE A 47 6.06 2.59 2.09
C ILE A 47 6.81 2.03 3.31
N SER A 48 6.82 2.77 4.43
CA SER A 48 7.43 2.28 5.66
C SER A 48 6.76 1.02 6.19
N VAL A 49 5.42 0.90 6.07
CA VAL A 49 4.70 -0.34 6.40
C VAL A 49 5.11 -1.46 5.44
N LEU A 50 5.07 -1.21 4.14
CA LEU A 50 5.44 -2.17 3.08
C LEU A 50 6.80 -2.81 3.34
N LEU A 51 7.80 -2.01 3.70
CA LEU A 51 9.16 -2.50 3.97
C LEU A 51 9.32 -3.29 5.28
N THR A 52 8.31 -3.29 6.16
CA THR A 52 8.34 -4.04 7.44
C THR A 52 7.62 -5.39 7.36
N ILE A 53 6.61 -5.49 6.49
CA ILE A 53 5.78 -6.70 6.37
C ILE A 53 6.48 -7.76 5.53
N LYS A 54 6.32 -9.03 5.90
CA LYS A 54 6.91 -10.18 5.18
C LYS A 54 5.86 -11.19 4.72
N ASN A 55 4.60 -10.93 5.05
CA ASN A 55 3.49 -11.76 4.60
C ASN A 55 3.12 -11.34 3.18
N SER A 56 3.15 -12.30 2.25
CA SER A 56 2.98 -12.02 0.82
C SER A 56 1.63 -11.40 0.47
N PHE A 57 0.56 -11.90 1.09
CA PHE A 57 -0.79 -11.35 0.92
C PHE A 57 -0.87 -9.89 1.38
N LEU A 58 -0.39 -9.59 2.59
CA LEU A 58 -0.37 -8.21 3.09
C LEU A 58 0.51 -7.27 2.25
N ILE A 59 1.54 -7.80 1.58
CA ILE A 59 2.36 -7.01 0.67
C ILE A 59 1.54 -6.53 -0.51
N GLY A 60 0.75 -7.40 -1.14
CA GLY A 60 -0.16 -7.01 -2.22
C GLY A 60 -1.20 -6.01 -1.75
N GLU A 61 -1.86 -6.28 -0.62
CA GLU A 61 -2.84 -5.37 -0.02
C GLU A 61 -2.25 -3.98 0.30
N THR A 62 -0.99 -3.91 0.73
CA THR A 62 -0.31 -2.63 0.99
C THR A 62 0.03 -1.88 -0.29
N ILE A 63 0.34 -2.60 -1.38
CA ILE A 63 0.59 -2.01 -2.69
C ILE A 63 -0.70 -1.46 -3.29
N ASP A 64 -1.80 -2.21 -3.20
CA ASP A 64 -3.11 -1.74 -3.68
C ASP A 64 -3.54 -0.48 -2.91
N PHE A 65 -3.31 -0.46 -1.59
CA PHE A 65 -3.56 0.74 -0.79
C PHE A 65 -2.65 1.92 -1.18
N LEU A 66 -1.38 1.67 -1.51
CA LEU A 66 -0.46 2.70 -2.00
C LEU A 66 -0.93 3.26 -3.35
N HIS A 67 -1.40 2.41 -4.25
CA HIS A 67 -1.96 2.82 -5.53
C HIS A 67 -3.18 3.73 -5.33
N GLU A 68 -4.07 3.39 -4.39
CA GLU A 68 -5.23 4.22 -4.09
C GLU A 68 -4.86 5.60 -3.50
N LEU A 69 -3.80 5.67 -2.68
CA LEU A 69 -3.28 6.98 -2.23
C LEU A 69 -2.77 7.83 -3.40
N TYR A 70 -2.12 7.22 -4.39
CA TYR A 70 -1.70 7.94 -5.60
C TYR A 70 -2.90 8.42 -6.43
N ASN A 71 -3.96 7.62 -6.52
CA ASN A 71 -5.21 8.01 -7.17
C ASN A 71 -5.83 9.24 -6.49
N ILE A 72 -5.91 9.25 -5.15
CA ILE A 72 -6.48 10.37 -4.39
C ILE A 72 -5.58 11.61 -4.44
N ALA A 73 -4.26 11.40 -4.42
CA ALA A 73 -3.28 12.47 -4.57
C ALA A 73 -3.38 13.19 -5.93
N ASP A 74 -4.01 12.57 -6.93
CA ASP A 74 -4.24 13.10 -8.28
C ASP A 74 -2.98 13.74 -8.86
N THR A 75 -1.87 13.01 -8.76
CA THR A 75 -0.55 13.51 -9.11
C THR A 75 0.14 12.60 -10.11
N THR A 76 0.89 13.23 -11.02
CA THR A 76 1.85 12.55 -11.89
C THR A 76 3.26 12.54 -11.31
N GLU A 77 3.46 13.18 -10.15
CA GLU A 77 4.75 13.26 -9.49
C GLU A 77 5.05 11.99 -8.70
N ILE A 78 6.25 11.45 -8.89
CA ILE A 78 6.75 10.37 -8.06
C ILE A 78 7.19 10.98 -6.73
N HIS A 79 6.54 10.58 -5.63
CA HIS A 79 6.92 11.03 -4.30
C HIS A 79 8.43 10.77 -4.03
N PRO A 80 9.22 11.75 -3.55
CA PRO A 80 10.67 11.60 -3.38
C PRO A 80 11.06 10.39 -2.53
N TYR A 81 10.32 10.15 -1.44
CA TYR A 81 10.52 8.98 -0.59
C TYR A 81 10.36 7.64 -1.34
N LEU A 82 9.43 7.54 -2.30
CA LEU A 82 9.29 6.35 -3.14
C LEU A 82 10.52 6.18 -4.03
N GLN A 83 10.94 7.27 -4.69
CA GLN A 83 12.08 7.26 -5.59
C GLN A 83 13.38 6.84 -4.87
N GLU A 84 13.64 7.40 -3.69
CA GLU A 84 14.82 7.08 -2.88
C GLU A 84 14.83 5.62 -2.40
N ASN A 85 13.66 5.04 -2.14
CA ASN A 85 13.53 3.67 -1.63
C ASN A 85 13.24 2.63 -2.72
N LEU A 86 13.15 3.01 -3.99
CA LEU A 86 12.70 2.13 -5.07
C LEU A 86 13.53 0.84 -5.18
N MET A 87 14.86 0.92 -5.05
CA MET A 87 15.72 -0.26 -5.08
C MET A 87 15.44 -1.22 -3.90
N ILE A 88 15.19 -0.66 -2.71
CA ILE A 88 14.92 -1.41 -1.49
C ILE A 88 13.55 -2.09 -1.61
N ILE A 89 12.54 -1.36 -2.10
CA ILE A 89 11.20 -1.89 -2.38
C ILE A 89 11.28 -3.05 -3.37
N ASN A 90 11.94 -2.87 -4.52
CA ASN A 90 12.11 -3.96 -5.50
C ASN A 90 12.72 -5.22 -4.87
N LYS A 91 13.79 -5.08 -4.08
CA LYS A 91 14.41 -6.22 -3.38
C LYS A 91 13.46 -6.87 -2.36
N HIS A 92 12.66 -6.08 -1.67
CA HIS A 92 11.69 -6.55 -0.68
C HIS A 92 10.55 -7.33 -1.33
N ILE A 93 9.99 -6.80 -2.43
CA ILE A 93 8.96 -7.46 -3.24
C ILE A 93 9.51 -8.77 -3.82
N GLU A 94 10.70 -8.76 -4.44
CA GLU A 94 11.30 -9.98 -4.98
C GLU A 94 11.50 -11.08 -3.93
N LYS A 95 11.80 -10.68 -2.69
CA LYS A 95 12.09 -11.61 -1.61
C LYS A 95 10.84 -12.17 -0.91
N TYR A 96 9.79 -11.37 -0.76
CA TYR A 96 8.67 -11.70 0.13
C TYR A 96 7.30 -11.74 -0.55
N ALA A 97 7.13 -11.13 -1.72
CA ALA A 97 5.86 -11.14 -2.43
C ALA A 97 5.65 -12.45 -3.20
N ASP A 98 4.40 -12.90 -3.24
CA ASP A 98 3.93 -13.94 -4.15
C ASP A 98 3.53 -13.31 -5.50
N THR A 99 2.92 -14.11 -6.39
CA THR A 99 2.49 -13.64 -7.71
C THR A 99 1.55 -12.43 -7.60
N TYR A 100 0.58 -12.47 -6.69
CA TYR A 100 -0.35 -11.36 -6.49
C TYR A 100 0.38 -10.07 -6.09
N GLY A 101 1.24 -10.12 -5.08
CA GLY A 101 2.01 -8.93 -4.67
C GLY A 101 2.97 -8.42 -5.75
N LYS A 102 3.52 -9.30 -6.59
CA LYS A 102 4.38 -8.91 -7.72
C LYS A 102 3.58 -8.26 -8.84
N ASP A 103 2.42 -8.80 -9.17
CA ASP A 103 1.52 -8.26 -10.19
C ASP A 103 1.00 -6.88 -9.77
N ALA A 104 0.52 -6.75 -8.52
CA ALA A 104 0.10 -5.46 -7.95
C ALA A 104 1.22 -4.41 -8.02
N PHE A 105 2.47 -4.79 -7.73
CA PHE A 105 3.59 -3.86 -7.84
C PHE A 105 3.93 -3.50 -9.29
N GLY A 106 3.77 -4.43 -10.23
CA GLY A 106 3.92 -4.17 -11.66
C GLY A 106 2.87 -3.18 -12.18
N GLU A 107 1.62 -3.36 -11.78
CA GLU A 107 0.51 -2.46 -12.10
C GLU A 107 0.71 -1.08 -11.47
N PHE A 108 1.07 -1.03 -10.19
CA PHE A 108 1.40 0.21 -9.49
C PHE A 108 2.50 0.99 -10.22
N LYS A 109 3.64 0.36 -10.53
CA LYS A 109 4.71 1.03 -11.28
C LYS A 109 4.22 1.56 -12.62
N SER A 110 3.45 0.75 -13.35
CA SER A 110 2.87 1.16 -14.64
C SER A 110 1.98 2.40 -14.49
N SER A 111 1.15 2.47 -13.43
CA SER A 111 0.23 3.59 -13.17
C SER A 111 0.97 4.92 -12.96
N ILE A 112 2.13 4.87 -12.30
CA ILE A 112 2.96 6.05 -12.01
C ILE A 112 4.15 6.21 -12.97
N ARG A 113 4.19 5.41 -14.05
CA ARG A 113 5.19 5.46 -15.13
C ARG A 113 6.63 5.14 -14.68
N LEU A 114 6.79 4.13 -13.82
CA LEU A 114 8.07 3.55 -13.38
C LEU A 114 8.40 2.20 -14.05
#